data_AF-A0A3R8NY34-F1
#
_entry.id   AF-A0A3R8NY34-F1
#
_cell.length_a   1.000
_cell.length_b   1.000
_cell.length_c   1.000
_cell.angle_alpha   90.00
_cell.angle_beta   90.00
_cell.angle_gamma   90.00
#
_symmetry.space_group_name_H-M   'P 1'
#
loop_
_entity.id
_entity.type
_entity.pdbx_description
1 polymer ?
#
loop_
_entity_poly.entity_id
_entity_poly.type
_entity_poly.pdbx_seq_one_letter_code
_entity_poly.pdbx_strand_id
1 'polypeptide(L)'
;MDRTSGDGAKYLLSQLDRTAHAWNTPTSWTGKTHMGGAAQYPAEVAGGLITIEFTVHAWDLARATDTEATWDTGTLNHTLVVVTRTAATGRERGAFAVEVPATEGSPTLARTIAKIGRDPRWHP
;
A
#
# COMPACT_ATOMS: atom_id res chain seq x y z
N MET A 1 -15.76 13.28 -12.36
CA MET A 1 -15.20 14.55 -11.84
C MET A 1 -13.75 14.61 -12.27
N ASP A 2 -13.38 15.65 -13.01
CA ASP A 2 -11.97 15.97 -13.24
C ASP A 2 -11.34 16.37 -11.90
N ARG A 3 -10.36 15.60 -11.45
CA ARG A 3 -9.59 15.87 -10.21
C ARG A 3 -8.22 16.49 -10.49
N THR A 4 -7.94 16.81 -11.75
CA THR A 4 -6.69 17.44 -12.20
C THR A 4 -6.84 18.96 -12.31
N SER A 5 -8.07 19.48 -12.43
CA SER A 5 -8.37 20.91 -12.29
C SER A 5 -8.63 21.29 -10.82
N GLY A 6 -8.04 22.41 -10.35
CA GLY A 6 -8.25 22.95 -9.01
C GLY A 6 -7.22 22.48 -7.96
N ASP A 7 -7.59 22.53 -6.67
CA ASP A 7 -6.69 22.24 -5.54
C ASP A 7 -6.58 20.72 -5.22
N GLY A 8 -6.45 19.91 -6.28
CA GLY A 8 -6.46 18.45 -6.18
C GLY A 8 -5.37 17.90 -5.25
N ALA A 9 -4.21 18.55 -5.22
CA ALA A 9 -3.11 18.22 -4.31
C ALA A 9 -3.50 18.41 -2.84
N LYS A 10 -4.10 19.56 -2.46
CA LYS A 10 -4.54 19.75 -1.06
C LYS A 10 -5.67 18.80 -0.69
N TYR A 11 -6.59 18.51 -1.61
CA TYR A 11 -7.61 17.50 -1.35
C TYR A 11 -6.99 16.12 -1.09
N LEU A 12 -6.06 15.67 -1.93
CA LEU A 12 -5.36 14.41 -1.72
C LEU A 12 -4.64 14.38 -0.36
N LEU A 13 -3.88 15.43 -0.04
CA LEU A 13 -3.18 15.54 1.24
C LEU A 13 -4.15 15.45 2.43
N SER A 14 -5.33 16.10 2.33
CA SER A 14 -6.36 16.00 3.37
C SER A 14 -6.93 14.58 3.54
N GLN A 15 -7.06 13.80 2.46
CA GLN A 15 -7.54 12.43 2.54
C GLN A 15 -6.47 11.50 3.10
N LEU A 16 -5.20 11.71 2.74
CA LEU A 16 -4.07 10.96 3.28
C LEU A 16 -3.94 11.18 4.79
N ASP A 17 -4.01 12.43 5.24
CA ASP A 17 -3.93 12.79 6.67
C ASP A 17 -5.09 12.17 7.47
N ARG A 18 -6.34 12.32 6.97
CA ARG A 18 -7.51 11.70 7.62
C ARG A 18 -7.40 10.17 7.71
N THR A 19 -6.89 9.54 6.66
CA THR A 19 -6.73 8.08 6.63
C THR A 19 -5.64 7.64 7.60
N ALA A 20 -4.48 8.30 7.58
CA ALA A 20 -3.39 8.02 8.50
C ALA A 20 -3.84 8.20 9.96
N HIS A 21 -4.55 9.28 10.25
CA HIS A 21 -5.10 9.53 11.59
C HIS A 21 -6.08 8.44 12.04
N ALA A 22 -7.00 8.01 11.16
CA ALA A 22 -7.98 6.97 11.49
C ALA A 22 -7.33 5.64 11.90
N TRP A 23 -6.21 5.28 11.28
CA TRP A 23 -5.48 4.03 11.55
C TRP A 23 -4.38 4.16 12.61
N ASN A 24 -4.13 5.36 13.15
CA ASN A 24 -3.06 5.60 14.13
C ASN A 24 -3.42 5.14 15.56
N THR A 25 -4.67 4.75 15.81
CA THR A 25 -5.11 4.27 17.13
C THR A 25 -5.13 2.75 17.16
N PRO A 26 -4.54 2.07 18.17
CA PRO A 26 -4.53 0.60 18.25
C PRO A 26 -5.94 -0.04 18.19
N THR A 27 -6.95 0.61 18.76
CA THR A 27 -8.33 0.11 18.73
C THR A 27 -8.94 0.12 17.33
N SER A 28 -8.46 0.97 16.41
CA SER A 28 -8.91 1.02 15.01
C SER A 28 -8.60 -0.26 14.25
N TRP A 29 -7.65 -1.06 14.71
CA TRP A 29 -7.26 -2.33 14.09
C TRP A 29 -8.15 -3.52 14.53
N THR A 30 -9.08 -3.29 15.46
CA THR A 30 -9.96 -4.33 16.02
C THR A 30 -11.40 -4.19 15.54
N GLY A 31 -12.16 -5.28 15.57
CA GLY A 31 -13.58 -5.28 15.19
C GLY A 31 -13.80 -5.34 13.68
N LYS A 32 -14.87 -4.70 13.20
CA LYS A 32 -15.29 -4.74 11.80
C LYS A 32 -15.41 -3.33 11.22
N THR A 33 -15.08 -3.18 9.94
CA THR A 33 -15.19 -1.93 9.17
C THR A 33 -15.63 -2.20 7.73
N HIS A 34 -15.87 -1.17 6.93
CA HIS A 34 -16.21 -1.27 5.51
C HIS A 34 -15.19 -0.52 4.64
N MET A 35 -14.95 -1.01 3.42
CA MET A 35 -14.11 -0.34 2.42
C MET A 35 -14.95 0.11 1.22
N GLY A 36 -15.81 1.11 1.45
CA GLY A 36 -16.63 1.74 0.40
C GLY A 36 -17.86 0.96 -0.07
N GLY A 37 -18.05 -0.30 0.35
CA GLY A 37 -19.22 -1.14 0.04
C GLY A 37 -19.99 -1.59 1.29
N ALA A 38 -21.10 -2.31 1.09
CA ALA A 38 -21.95 -2.81 2.18
C ALA A 38 -21.32 -3.96 2.99
N ALA A 39 -20.33 -4.65 2.42
CA ALA A 39 -19.65 -5.76 3.09
C ALA A 39 -18.73 -5.24 4.20
N GLN A 40 -18.84 -5.89 5.36
CA GLN A 40 -17.93 -5.66 6.48
C GLN A 40 -16.74 -6.62 6.43
N TYR A 41 -15.58 -6.12 6.83
CA TYR A 41 -14.31 -6.83 6.92
C TYR A 41 -13.74 -6.69 8.33
N PRO A 42 -12.93 -7.65 8.81
CA PRO A 42 -12.09 -7.41 9.98
C PRO A 42 -11.26 -6.14 9.77
N ALA A 43 -11.22 -5.26 10.77
CA ALA A 43 -10.54 -3.97 10.64
C ALA A 43 -9.04 -4.14 10.34
N GLU A 44 -8.40 -5.15 10.91
CA GLU A 44 -7.01 -5.51 10.60
C GLU A 44 -6.76 -5.80 9.11
N VAL A 45 -7.73 -6.38 8.41
CA VAL A 45 -7.61 -6.67 6.97
C VAL A 45 -7.70 -5.38 6.17
N ALA A 46 -8.67 -4.52 6.50
CA ALA A 46 -8.83 -3.24 5.84
C ALA A 46 -7.62 -2.32 6.08
N GLY A 47 -7.13 -2.22 7.32
CA GLY A 47 -5.96 -1.44 7.68
C GLY A 47 -4.70 -1.95 6.98
N GLY A 48 -4.50 -3.27 6.94
CA GLY A 48 -3.38 -3.88 6.23
C GLY A 48 -3.40 -3.59 4.73
N LEU A 49 -4.57 -3.64 4.09
CA LEU A 49 -4.71 -3.26 2.68
C LEU A 49 -4.36 -1.79 2.47
N ILE A 50 -4.83 -0.88 3.32
CA ILE A 50 -4.45 0.54 3.27
C ILE A 50 -2.92 0.73 3.40
N THR A 51 -2.25 -0.05 4.26
CA THR A 51 -0.78 0.00 4.33
C THR A 51 -0.13 -0.42 3.01
N ILE A 52 -0.64 -1.46 2.34
CA ILE A 52 -0.16 -1.85 1.00
C ILE A 52 -0.33 -0.70 0.02
N GLU A 53 -1.55 -0.14 -0.08
CA GLU A 53 -1.86 0.95 -1.00
C GLU A 53 -0.91 2.14 -0.81
N PHE A 54 -0.70 2.57 0.43
CA PHE A 54 0.14 3.73 0.72
C PHE A 54 1.62 3.45 0.46
N THR A 55 2.14 2.29 0.89
CA THR A 55 3.55 1.93 0.63
C THR A 55 3.84 1.80 -0.85
N VAL A 56 3.00 1.06 -1.57
CA VAL A 56 3.23 0.72 -2.98
C VAL A 56 3.06 1.93 -3.88
N HIS A 57 2.02 2.75 -3.68
CA HIS A 57 1.78 3.89 -4.55
C HIS A 57 2.65 5.10 -4.24
N ALA A 58 3.08 5.29 -2.99
CA ALA A 58 4.13 6.26 -2.74
C ALA A 58 5.47 5.83 -3.36
N TRP A 59 5.79 4.53 -3.40
CA TRP A 59 6.93 4.01 -4.17
C TRP A 59 6.77 4.27 -5.68
N ASP A 60 5.60 4.00 -6.26
CA ASP A 60 5.34 4.26 -7.69
C ASP A 60 5.56 5.73 -8.04
N LEU A 61 4.94 6.61 -7.25
CA LEU A 61 5.01 8.04 -7.48
C LEU A 61 6.47 8.51 -7.38
N ALA A 62 7.16 8.09 -6.33
CA ALA A 62 8.55 8.46 -6.10
C ALA A 62 9.45 8.03 -7.27
N ARG A 63 9.28 6.82 -7.77
CA ARG A 63 10.00 6.32 -8.97
C ARG A 63 9.64 7.10 -10.23
N ALA A 64 8.36 7.41 -10.44
CA ALA A 64 7.90 8.15 -11.60
C ALA A 64 8.40 9.61 -11.63
N THR A 65 8.70 10.18 -10.46
CA THR A 65 9.15 11.59 -10.32
C THR A 65 10.64 11.73 -9.99
N ASP A 66 11.41 10.65 -10.04
CA ASP A 66 12.83 10.62 -9.65
C ASP A 66 13.10 11.22 -8.25
N THR A 67 12.21 10.90 -7.30
CA THR A 67 12.33 11.29 -5.89
C THR A 67 12.48 10.06 -5.00
N GLU A 68 12.93 10.25 -3.75
CA GLU A 68 13.01 9.18 -2.76
C GLU A 68 11.82 9.19 -1.80
N ALA A 69 11.24 8.02 -1.55
CA ALA A 69 10.27 7.80 -0.48
C ALA A 69 10.86 6.82 0.53
N THR A 70 10.69 7.12 1.82
CA THR A 70 11.21 6.30 2.92
C THR A 70 10.10 5.92 3.89
N TRP A 71 10.28 4.78 4.55
CA TRP A 71 9.37 4.24 5.56
C TRP A 71 10.20 3.71 6.71
N ASP A 72 9.63 3.72 7.91
CA ASP A 72 10.25 3.03 9.03
C ASP A 72 10.21 1.50 8.83
N THR A 73 11.14 0.81 9.49
CA THR A 73 11.30 -0.65 9.40
C THR A 73 10.05 -1.41 9.84
N GLY A 74 9.30 -0.89 10.83
CA GLY A 74 8.08 -1.50 11.34
C GLY A 74 6.98 -1.52 10.28
N THR A 75 6.75 -0.38 9.64
CA THR A 75 5.82 -0.24 8.52
C THR A 75 6.17 -1.19 7.37
N LEU A 76 7.43 -1.21 6.91
CA LEU A 76 7.82 -2.09 5.81
C LEU A 76 7.66 -3.58 6.14
N ASN A 77 8.01 -3.98 7.36
CA ASN A 77 7.85 -5.37 7.80
C ASN A 77 6.37 -5.75 7.89
N HIS A 78 5.52 -4.86 8.42
CA HIS A 78 4.08 -5.07 8.44
C HIS A 78 3.52 -5.22 7.02
N THR A 79 3.85 -4.29 6.11
CA THR A 79 3.40 -4.34 4.72
C THR A 79 3.81 -5.66 4.05
N LEU A 80 5.06 -6.11 4.22
CA LEU A 80 5.51 -7.38 3.66
C LEU A 80 4.71 -8.57 4.19
N VAL A 81 4.36 -8.59 5.48
CA VAL A 81 3.51 -9.63 6.08
C VAL A 81 2.12 -9.62 5.44
N VAL A 82 1.49 -8.45 5.31
CA VAL A 82 0.15 -8.34 4.71
C VAL A 82 0.18 -8.74 3.23
N VAL A 83 1.17 -8.26 2.46
CA VAL A 83 1.36 -8.67 1.06
C VAL A 83 1.54 -10.18 0.97
N THR A 84 2.36 -10.78 1.83
CA THR A 84 2.59 -12.24 1.82
C THR A 84 1.30 -13.03 2.06
N ARG A 85 0.44 -12.56 2.97
CA ARG A 85 -0.86 -13.20 3.24
C ARG A 85 -1.87 -13.01 2.12
N THR A 86 -1.83 -11.87 1.43
CA THR A 86 -2.86 -11.49 0.45
C THR A 86 -2.44 -11.75 -1.00
N ALA A 87 -1.17 -12.05 -1.28
CA ALA A 87 -0.62 -12.13 -2.63
C ALA A 87 -1.36 -13.10 -3.56
N ALA A 88 -1.75 -14.28 -3.07
CA ALA A 88 -2.46 -15.28 -3.86
C ALA A 88 -3.84 -14.75 -4.29
N THR A 89 -4.68 -14.33 -3.34
CA THR A 89 -5.99 -13.75 -3.62
C THR A 89 -5.90 -12.44 -4.42
N GLY A 90 -4.87 -11.62 -4.18
CA GLY A 90 -4.62 -10.42 -4.95
C GLY A 90 -4.36 -10.73 -6.43
N ARG A 91 -3.60 -11.79 -6.73
CA ARG A 91 -3.40 -12.27 -8.11
C ARG A 91 -4.67 -12.86 -8.71
N GLU A 92 -5.41 -13.68 -7.97
CA GLU A 92 -6.70 -14.24 -8.43
C GLU A 92 -7.71 -13.15 -8.82
N ARG A 93 -7.67 -12.01 -8.12
CA ARG A 93 -8.54 -10.86 -8.38
C ARG A 93 -7.96 -9.85 -9.37
N GLY A 94 -6.76 -10.11 -9.91
CA GLY A 94 -6.08 -9.20 -10.85
C GLY A 94 -5.53 -7.91 -10.22
N ALA A 95 -5.46 -7.82 -8.88
CA ALA A 95 -4.88 -6.68 -8.18
C ALA A 95 -3.34 -6.70 -8.21
N PHE A 96 -2.74 -7.90 -8.21
CA PHE A 96 -1.29 -8.09 -8.29
C PHE A 96 -0.90 -8.88 -9.54
N ALA A 97 0.29 -8.62 -10.06
CA ALA A 97 0.87 -9.38 -11.15
C ALA A 97 1.61 -10.64 -10.61
N VAL A 98 2.15 -11.45 -11.53
CA VAL A 98 3.02 -12.57 -11.18
C VAL A 98 4.24 -12.04 -10.42
N GLU A 99 4.52 -12.62 -9.25
CA GLU A 99 5.68 -12.27 -8.43
C GLU A 99 6.97 -12.36 -9.25
N VAL A 100 7.80 -11.32 -9.17
CA VAL A 100 9.11 -11.30 -9.83
C VAL A 100 10.19 -11.76 -8.85
N PRO A 101 11.30 -12.35 -9.31
CA PRO A 101 12.37 -12.77 -8.42
C PRO A 101 12.97 -11.57 -7.67
N ALA A 102 13.07 -11.68 -6.35
CA ALA A 102 13.90 -10.81 -5.52
C ALA A 102 15.19 -11.54 -5.15
N THR A 103 16.32 -10.85 -5.22
CA THR A 103 17.61 -11.40 -4.77
C THR A 103 17.57 -11.67 -3.27
N GLU A 104 18.20 -12.76 -2.82
CA GLU A 104 18.41 -13.01 -1.41
C GLU A 104 19.12 -11.80 -0.74
N GLY A 105 18.65 -11.40 0.45
CA GLY A 105 19.15 -10.21 1.13
C GLY A 105 18.63 -8.87 0.59
N SER A 106 17.73 -8.86 -0.41
CA SER A 106 17.10 -7.61 -0.88
C SER A 106 16.40 -6.86 0.26
N PRO A 107 16.43 -5.51 0.27
CA PRO A 107 15.69 -4.71 1.25
C PRO A 107 14.20 -5.08 1.30
N THR A 108 13.58 -4.92 2.47
CA THR A 108 12.15 -5.29 2.69
C THR A 108 11.21 -4.64 1.67
N LEU A 109 11.46 -3.38 1.30
CA LEU A 109 10.68 -2.70 0.27
C LEU A 109 10.81 -3.40 -1.09
N ALA A 110 12.02 -3.72 -1.53
CA ALA A 110 12.25 -4.40 -2.80
C ALA A 110 11.56 -5.78 -2.83
N ARG A 111 11.61 -6.53 -1.74
CA ARG A 111 10.89 -7.81 -1.61
C ARG A 111 9.38 -7.65 -1.67
N THR A 112 8.85 -6.58 -1.06
CA THR A 112 7.42 -6.25 -1.07
C THR A 112 6.94 -5.93 -2.49
N ILE A 113 7.66 -5.05 -3.20
CA ILE A 113 7.38 -4.66 -4.59
C ILE A 113 7.49 -5.87 -5.54
N ALA A 114 8.52 -6.69 -5.37
CA ALA A 114 8.71 -7.91 -6.16
C ALA A 114 7.54 -8.90 -5.99
N LYS A 115 7.05 -9.05 -4.75
CA LYS A 115 5.99 -9.99 -4.41
C LYS A 115 4.62 -9.65 -5.04
N ILE A 116 4.36 -8.37 -5.31
CA ILE A 116 3.17 -7.92 -6.05
C ILE A 116 3.39 -7.89 -7.57
N GLY A 117 4.56 -8.35 -8.03
CA GLY A 117 4.90 -8.53 -9.44
C GLY A 117 5.44 -7.31 -10.16
N ARG A 118 6.01 -6.35 -9.42
CA ARG A 118 6.66 -5.16 -9.99
C ARG A 118 8.17 -5.28 -9.89
N ASP A 119 8.91 -4.78 -10.88
CA ASP A 119 10.38 -4.73 -10.82
C ASP A 119 10.82 -3.65 -9.81
N PRO A 120 11.48 -4.01 -8.70
CA PRO A 120 11.96 -3.02 -7.72
C PRO A 120 12.99 -2.03 -8.28
N ARG A 121 13.57 -2.31 -9.44
CA ARG A 121 14.57 -1.48 -10.13
C ARG A 121 13.97 -0.62 -11.26
N TRP A 122 12.66 -0.67 -11.45
CA TRP A 122 11.98 0.13 -12.46
C TRP A 122 12.29 1.63 -12.31
N HIS A 123 12.44 2.28 -13.45
CA HIS A 123 12.60 3.72 -13.63
C HIS A 123 11.97 4.10 -14.99
N PRO A 124 11.46 5.34 -15.14
CA PRO A 124 10.91 5.86 -16.40
C PRO A 124 11.89 5.84 -17.59
#